data_AF-A0A7S1Y8N5-F1
#
_entry.id   AF-A0A7S1Y8N5-F1
#
_cell.length_a   1.000
_cell.length_b   1.000
_cell.length_c   1.000
_cell.angle_alpha   90.00
_cell.angle_beta   90.00
_cell.angle_gamma   90.00
#
_symmetry.space_group_name_H-M   'P 1'
#
loop_
_entity.id
_entity.type
_entity.pdbx_description
1 polymer ?
#
loop_
_entity_poly.entity_id
_entity_poly.type
_entity_poly.pdbx_seq_one_letter_code
_entity_poly.pdbx_strand_id
1 'polypeptide(L)'
;FAHHHHHHHHRLITTDAALNLLGLEEQFTIRQLRTSYFEAAKRCHPDTAKKNGLTKDEVEEMFRAVTTAYDILQGKASASTPSDSSSGADAKNDLGITAEEEAHYRLACKEVLGVRAEIVEESKRCKMFRTWLLGKTDAAYFWRTFFAHHGGLAPMIRPPAALIDDGGRVVIPKSQTRRKRR
;
A
#
# COMPACT_ATOMS: atom_id res chain seq x y z
N PHE A 1 -22.07 -29.37 16.37
CA PHE A 1 -21.31 -28.10 16.41
C PHE A 1 -21.16 -27.57 15.00
N ALA A 2 -22.03 -26.64 14.60
CA ALA A 2 -22.05 -26.08 13.25
C ALA A 2 -20.99 -24.97 13.13
N HIS A 3 -20.00 -25.14 12.26
CA HIS A 3 -19.08 -24.08 11.86
C HIS A 3 -19.77 -23.15 10.86
N HIS A 4 -20.15 -21.97 11.32
CA HIS A 4 -20.51 -20.85 10.45
C HIS A 4 -19.26 -20.34 9.74
N HIS A 5 -18.99 -20.85 8.54
CA HIS A 5 -18.13 -20.19 7.58
C HIS A 5 -18.81 -18.90 7.12
N HIS A 6 -18.42 -17.77 7.72
CA HIS A 6 -18.70 -16.46 7.15
C HIS A 6 -17.85 -16.30 5.88
N HIS A 7 -18.39 -16.78 4.76
CA HIS A 7 -17.94 -16.32 3.44
C HIS A 7 -18.32 -14.85 3.31
N HIS A 8 -17.37 -13.96 3.64
CA HIS A 8 -17.47 -12.56 3.24
C HIS A 8 -17.46 -12.53 1.71
N HIS A 9 -18.65 -12.42 1.11
CA HIS A 9 -18.78 -11.97 -0.26
C HIS A 9 -18.16 -10.58 -0.34
N HIS A 10 -16.91 -10.50 -0.82
CA HIS A 10 -16.40 -9.28 -1.41
C HIS A 10 -17.42 -8.91 -2.49
N ARG A 11 -18.23 -7.87 -2.25
CA ARG A 11 -18.94 -7.18 -3.33
C ARG A 11 -17.89 -6.90 -4.38
N LEU A 12 -18.04 -7.51 -5.56
CA LEU A 12 -17.13 -7.29 -6.68
C LEU A 12 -17.33 -5.84 -7.11
N ILE A 13 -16.52 -4.94 -6.56
CA ILE A 13 -16.45 -3.56 -7.02
C ILE A 13 -15.97 -3.63 -8.47
N THR A 14 -16.73 -3.04 -9.38
CA THR A 14 -16.34 -2.97 -10.79
C THR A 14 -15.17 -1.99 -10.94
N THR A 15 -14.38 -2.13 -12.00
CA THR A 15 -13.30 -1.18 -12.32
C THR A 15 -13.80 0.26 -12.38
N ASP A 16 -14.98 0.49 -12.95
CA ASP A 16 -15.62 1.81 -13.03
C ASP A 16 -16.00 2.36 -11.65
N ALA A 17 -16.58 1.53 -10.78
CA ALA A 17 -16.85 1.92 -9.39
C ALA A 17 -15.56 2.23 -8.61
N ALA A 18 -14.46 1.52 -8.89
CA ALA A 18 -13.15 1.78 -8.28
C ALA A 18 -12.55 3.12 -8.75
N LEU A 19 -12.67 3.44 -10.05
CA LEU A 19 -12.27 4.74 -10.62
C LEU A 19 -13.03 5.89 -9.96
N ASN A 20 -14.35 5.77 -9.90
CA ASN A 20 -15.21 6.77 -9.27
C ASN A 20 -14.90 6.96 -7.77
N LEU A 21 -14.64 5.86 -7.05
CA LEU A 21 -14.31 5.92 -5.62
C LEU A 21 -12.99 6.67 -5.35
N LEU A 22 -12.01 6.54 -6.25
CA LEU A 22 -10.71 7.20 -6.14
C LEU A 22 -10.64 8.52 -6.92
N GLY A 23 -11.73 8.94 -7.57
CA GLY A 23 -11.77 10.17 -8.37
C GLY A 23 -10.77 10.16 -9.53
N LEU A 24 -10.58 9.00 -10.17
CA LEU A 24 -9.66 8.82 -11.28
C LEU A 24 -10.42 8.66 -12.59
N GLU A 25 -9.82 9.16 -13.68
CA GLU A 25 -10.30 8.92 -15.04
C GLU A 25 -9.87 7.53 -15.54
N GLU A 26 -10.45 7.06 -16.65
CA GLU A 26 -10.15 5.73 -17.20
C GLU A 26 -8.66 5.52 -17.51
N GLN A 27 -8.00 6.61 -17.93
CA GLN A 27 -6.56 6.70 -18.17
C GLN A 27 -5.91 7.45 -16.99
N PHE A 28 -5.10 6.73 -16.22
CA PHE A 28 -4.40 7.28 -15.07
C PHE A 28 -2.98 6.75 -14.99
N THR A 29 -2.08 7.54 -14.43
CA THR A 29 -0.72 7.15 -14.11
C THR A 29 -0.66 6.45 -12.75
N ILE A 30 0.36 5.62 -12.51
CA ILE A 30 0.57 4.97 -11.20
C ILE A 30 0.72 6.00 -10.09
N ARG A 31 1.38 7.14 -10.40
CA ARG A 31 1.51 8.26 -9.47
C ARG A 31 0.15 8.85 -9.08
N GLN A 32 -0.74 9.10 -10.05
CA GLN A 32 -2.10 9.57 -9.77
C GLN A 32 -2.87 8.55 -8.92
N LEU A 33 -2.79 7.26 -9.23
CA LEU A 33 -3.42 6.21 -8.42
C LEU A 33 -2.95 6.25 -6.97
N ARG A 34 -1.63 6.36 -6.73
CA ARG A 34 -1.05 6.44 -5.38
C ARG A 34 -1.51 7.70 -4.65
N THR A 35 -1.49 8.86 -5.31
CA THR A 35 -1.92 10.13 -4.71
C THR A 35 -3.41 10.07 -4.33
N SER A 36 -4.28 9.67 -5.25
CA SER A 36 -5.72 9.56 -5.00
C SER A 36 -6.04 8.57 -3.87
N TYR A 37 -5.35 7.43 -3.86
CA TYR A 37 -5.48 6.45 -2.77
C TYR A 37 -5.02 7.03 -1.43
N PHE A 38 -3.89 7.74 -1.39
CA PHE A 38 -3.38 8.31 -0.15
C PHE A 38 -4.33 9.37 0.42
N GLU A 39 -4.87 10.24 -0.43
CA GLU A 39 -5.88 11.22 -0.01
C GLU A 39 -7.15 10.55 0.51
N ALA A 40 -7.62 9.49 -0.16
CA ALA A 40 -8.77 8.72 0.30
C ALA A 40 -8.48 7.99 1.63
N ALA A 41 -7.29 7.43 1.81
CA ALA A 41 -6.87 6.78 3.04
C ALA A 41 -6.78 7.77 4.22
N LYS A 42 -6.32 9.02 4.00
CA LYS A 42 -6.33 10.07 5.02
C LYS A 42 -7.72 10.40 5.52
N ARG A 43 -8.74 10.38 4.65
CA ARG A 43 -10.13 10.61 5.06
C ARG A 43 -10.66 9.52 6.00
N CYS A 44 -10.04 8.34 5.97
CA CYS A 44 -10.32 7.23 6.89
C CYS A 44 -9.60 7.38 8.24
N HIS A 45 -8.90 8.48 8.51
CA HIS A 45 -8.27 8.71 9.81
C HIS A 45 -9.31 9.08 10.88
N PRO A 46 -9.23 8.56 12.12
CA PRO A 46 -10.16 8.91 13.19
C PRO A 46 -10.34 10.41 13.43
N ASP A 47 -9.30 11.23 13.29
CA ASP A 47 -9.45 12.69 13.49
C ASP A 47 -10.29 13.32 12.38
N THR A 48 -10.13 12.88 11.14
CA THR A 48 -10.93 13.34 10.00
C THR A 48 -12.35 12.78 10.08
N ALA A 49 -12.49 11.53 10.49
CA ALA A 49 -13.78 10.89 10.71
C ALA A 49 -14.61 11.59 11.79
N LYS A 50 -14.00 11.90 12.94
CA LYS A 50 -14.64 12.66 14.01
C LYS A 50 -15.11 14.03 13.52
N LYS A 51 -14.28 14.72 12.73
CA LYS A 51 -14.66 16.01 12.12
C LYS A 51 -15.86 15.90 11.18
N ASN A 52 -15.98 14.76 10.49
CA ASN A 52 -17.05 14.49 9.53
C ASN A 52 -18.28 13.78 10.15
N GLY A 53 -18.29 13.52 11.46
CA GLY A 53 -19.38 12.82 12.14
C GLY A 53 -19.50 11.33 11.80
N LEU A 54 -18.44 10.71 11.24
CA LEU A 54 -18.43 9.30 10.87
C LEU A 54 -18.16 8.41 12.08
N THR A 55 -18.88 7.30 12.15
CA THR A 55 -18.67 6.23 13.13
C THR A 55 -17.42 5.40 12.80
N LYS A 56 -16.89 4.68 13.80
CA LYS A 56 -15.74 3.78 13.60
C LYS A 56 -16.03 2.72 12.52
N ASP A 57 -17.24 2.18 12.50
CA ASP A 57 -17.63 1.13 11.54
C ASP A 57 -17.69 1.68 10.10
N GLU A 58 -18.23 2.89 9.90
CA GLU A 58 -18.26 3.55 8.58
C GLU A 58 -16.85 3.86 8.05
N VAL A 59 -15.95 4.29 8.94
CA VAL A 59 -14.54 4.54 8.59
C VAL A 59 -13.83 3.26 8.17
N GLU A 60 -14.11 2.16 8.88
CA GLU A 60 -13.56 0.85 8.54
C GLU A 60 -14.09 0.34 7.19
N GLU A 61 -15.38 0.52 6.92
CA GLU A 61 -15.98 0.18 5.63
C GLU A 61 -15.40 1.04 4.49
N MET A 62 -15.22 2.35 4.72
CA MET A 62 -14.60 3.26 3.77
C MET A 62 -13.15 2.85 3.49
N PHE A 63 -12.35 2.55 4.51
CA PHE A 63 -10.96 2.11 4.33
C PHE A 63 -10.86 0.81 3.54
N ARG A 64 -11.79 -0.14 3.79
CA ARG A 64 -11.90 -1.38 3.00
C ARG A 64 -12.23 -1.10 1.55
N ALA A 65 -13.21 -0.25 1.29
CA ALA A 65 -13.64 0.10 -0.06
C ALA A 65 -12.49 0.76 -0.84
N VAL A 66 -11.85 1.76 -0.24
CA VAL A 66 -10.70 2.49 -0.80
C VAL A 66 -9.53 1.55 -1.10
N THR A 67 -9.23 0.63 -0.18
CA THR A 67 -8.17 -0.39 -0.38
C THR A 67 -8.52 -1.36 -1.50
N THR A 68 -9.77 -1.81 -1.56
CA THR A 68 -10.22 -2.73 -2.62
C THR A 68 -10.16 -2.08 -3.99
N ALA A 69 -10.58 -0.80 -4.09
CA ALA A 69 -10.49 -0.04 -5.33
C ALA A 69 -9.03 0.14 -5.79
N TYR A 70 -8.12 0.46 -4.87
CA TYR A 70 -6.69 0.56 -5.18
C TYR A 70 -6.13 -0.75 -5.73
N ASP A 71 -6.43 -1.89 -5.10
CA ASP A 71 -5.93 -3.20 -5.54
C ASP A 71 -6.43 -3.55 -6.96
N ILE A 72 -7.69 -3.26 -7.28
CA ILE A 72 -8.27 -3.47 -8.62
C ILE A 72 -7.54 -2.61 -9.67
N LEU A 73 -7.38 -1.32 -9.39
CA LEU A 73 -6.77 -0.37 -10.32
C LEU A 73 -5.26 -0.59 -10.48
N GLN A 74 -4.57 -1.05 -9.43
CA GLN A 74 -3.16 -1.42 -9.49
C GLN A 74 -2.94 -2.61 -10.44
N GLY A 75 -3.84 -3.59 -10.43
CA GLY A 75 -3.85 -4.69 -11.40
C GLY A 75 -4.04 -4.20 -12.84
N LYS A 76 -4.98 -3.26 -13.07
CA LYS A 76 -5.22 -2.65 -14.39
C LYS A 76 -3.99 -1.91 -14.92
N ALA A 77 -3.37 -1.05 -14.09
CA ALA A 77 -2.19 -0.28 -14.47
C ALA A 77 -0.98 -1.17 -14.83
N SER A 78 -0.89 -2.34 -14.21
CA SER A 78 0.17 -3.33 -14.49
C SER A 78 -0.10 -4.13 -15.77
N ALA A 79 -1.36 -4.26 -16.20
CA ALA A 79 -1.75 -5.00 -17.40
C ALA A 79 -1.79 -4.13 -18.67
N SER A 80 -2.00 -2.82 -18.53
CA SER A 80 -2.09 -1.85 -19.64
C SER A 80 -0.74 -1.38 -20.17
N THR A 81 0.39 -1.86 -19.63
CA THR A 81 1.73 -1.57 -20.16
C THR A 81 2.12 -2.64 -21.20
N PRO A 82 2.04 -2.36 -22.51
CA PRO A 82 2.56 -3.28 -23.51
C PRO A 82 4.07 -3.47 -23.29
N SER A 83 4.49 -4.73 -23.32
CA SER A 83 5.87 -5.18 -23.15
C SER A 83 6.72 -4.88 -24.38
N ASP A 84 6.68 -3.66 -24.90
CA ASP A 84 7.52 -3.30 -26.03
C ASP A 84 8.86 -2.72 -25.54
N SER A 85 9.90 -3.23 -26.16
CA SER A 85 11.28 -3.07 -25.73
C SER A 85 11.85 -1.82 -26.36
N SER A 86 11.97 -0.72 -25.61
CA SER A 86 12.91 0.36 -25.96
C SER A 86 13.18 1.29 -24.77
N SER A 87 14.46 1.33 -24.38
CA SER A 87 15.20 2.47 -23.79
C SER A 87 14.46 3.41 -22.82
N GLY A 88 14.61 3.14 -21.52
CA GLY A 88 14.29 4.09 -20.45
C GLY A 88 14.00 3.37 -19.13
N ALA A 89 15.03 2.92 -18.42
CA ALA A 89 14.91 2.22 -17.14
C ALA A 89 14.25 3.06 -16.03
N ASP A 90 14.05 4.36 -16.27
CA ASP A 90 13.53 5.31 -15.28
C ASP A 90 12.00 5.43 -15.26
N ALA A 91 11.29 5.10 -16.34
CA ALA A 91 9.84 5.34 -16.42
C ALA A 91 8.98 4.25 -15.75
N LYS A 92 9.48 3.01 -15.63
CA LYS A 92 8.70 1.89 -15.05
C LYS A 92 8.72 1.86 -13.51
N ASN A 93 9.62 2.62 -12.88
CA ASN A 93 9.77 2.67 -11.43
C ASN A 93 9.36 4.01 -10.80
N ASP A 94 8.82 4.95 -11.57
CA ASP A 94 8.40 6.24 -11.04
C ASP A 94 7.05 6.12 -10.30
N LEU A 95 7.12 5.52 -9.11
CA LEU A 95 6.06 5.61 -8.11
C LEU A 95 5.89 7.05 -7.58
N GLY A 96 6.70 8.01 -8.04
CA GLY A 96 6.74 9.38 -7.56
C GLY A 96 7.14 9.48 -6.09
N ILE A 97 7.86 8.48 -5.55
CA ILE A 97 8.33 8.48 -4.16
C ILE A 97 9.61 9.32 -4.10
N THR A 98 9.55 10.48 -3.44
CA THR A 98 10.75 11.30 -3.24
C THR A 98 11.66 10.66 -2.18
N ALA A 99 12.96 10.98 -2.21
CA ALA A 99 13.89 10.50 -1.18
C ALA A 99 13.50 10.98 0.23
N GLU A 100 12.91 12.17 0.32
CA GLU A 100 12.40 12.77 1.56
C GLU A 100 11.16 12.02 2.06
N GLU A 101 10.21 11.69 1.19
CA GLU A 101 9.03 10.88 1.52
C GLU A 101 9.44 9.51 2.05
N GLU A 102 10.38 8.84 1.38
CA GLU A 102 10.90 7.55 1.81
C GLU A 102 11.60 7.67 3.19
N ALA A 103 12.44 8.70 3.38
CA ALA A 103 13.15 8.92 4.64
C ALA A 103 12.18 9.16 5.81
N HIS A 104 11.15 9.98 5.59
CA HIS A 104 10.10 10.22 6.58
C HIS A 104 9.36 8.91 6.88
N TYR A 105 8.98 8.13 5.86
CA TYR A 105 8.31 6.85 6.05
C TYR A 105 9.16 5.87 6.87
N ARG A 106 10.46 5.79 6.58
CA ARG A 106 11.43 4.97 7.32
C ARG A 106 11.53 5.36 8.79
N LEU A 107 11.57 6.66 9.07
CA LEU A 107 11.58 7.18 10.43
C LEU A 107 10.29 6.84 11.18
N ALA A 108 9.13 7.08 10.56
CA ALA A 108 7.82 6.81 11.14
C ALA A 108 7.63 5.32 11.46
N CYS A 109 8.03 4.41 10.57
CA CYS A 109 7.98 2.96 10.84
C CYS A 109 8.79 2.59 12.08
N LYS A 110 9.98 3.18 12.23
CA LYS A 110 10.87 2.91 13.35
C LYS A 110 10.36 3.50 14.67
N GLU A 111 9.85 4.73 14.65
CA GLU A 111 9.41 5.43 15.85
C GLU A 111 8.05 4.95 16.34
N VAL A 112 7.09 4.72 15.43
CA VAL A 112 5.71 4.39 15.79
C VAL A 112 5.51 2.88 15.92
N LEU A 113 6.05 2.09 14.98
CA LEU A 113 5.84 0.64 14.95
C LEU A 113 7.02 -0.15 15.54
N GLY A 114 8.16 0.49 15.81
CA GLY A 114 9.36 -0.18 16.31
C GLY A 114 10.01 -1.13 15.30
N VAL A 115 9.62 -1.07 14.02
CA VAL A 115 10.09 -1.99 12.97
C VAL A 115 10.67 -1.24 11.77
N ARG A 116 11.51 -1.91 10.99
CA ARG A 116 12.05 -1.33 9.75
C ARG A 116 10.98 -1.25 8.68
N ALA A 117 11.04 -0.22 7.86
CA ALA A 117 10.07 0.00 6.79
C ALA A 117 10.01 -1.17 5.79
N GLU A 118 11.12 -1.87 5.53
CA GLU A 118 11.13 -3.05 4.66
C GLU A 118 10.25 -4.18 5.20
N ILE A 119 10.20 -4.35 6.53
CA ILE A 119 9.34 -5.36 7.18
C ILE A 119 7.88 -4.95 7.05
N VAL A 120 7.60 -3.65 7.14
CA VAL A 120 6.25 -3.12 6.94
C VAL A 120 5.81 -3.34 5.50
N GLU A 121 6.64 -3.03 4.51
CA GLU A 121 6.34 -3.29 3.09
C GLU A 121 6.15 -4.78 2.79
N GLU A 122 6.97 -5.66 3.37
CA GLU A 122 6.78 -7.11 3.24
C GLU A 122 5.44 -7.56 3.85
N SER A 123 5.08 -6.97 5.00
CA SER A 123 3.81 -7.26 5.68
C SER A 123 2.62 -6.77 4.85
N LYS A 124 2.69 -5.59 4.22
CA LYS A 124 1.64 -5.07 3.31
C LYS A 124 1.33 -6.02 2.14
N ARG A 125 2.33 -6.79 1.68
CA ARG A 125 2.20 -7.79 0.60
C ARG A 125 1.58 -9.11 1.08
N CYS A 126 1.66 -9.41 2.37
CA CYS A 126 1.15 -10.65 2.93
C CYS A 126 -0.40 -10.63 3.01
N LYS A 127 -1.06 -11.57 2.31
CA LYS A 127 -2.52 -11.69 2.33
C LYS A 127 -3.08 -11.88 3.74
N MET A 128 -2.43 -12.69 4.58
CA MET A 128 -2.86 -12.90 5.97
C MET A 128 -2.78 -11.64 6.80
N PHE A 129 -1.72 -10.84 6.62
CA PHE A 129 -1.62 -9.54 7.28
C PHE A 129 -2.72 -8.59 6.83
N ARG A 130 -3.04 -8.55 5.53
CA ARG A 130 -4.15 -7.73 5.00
C ARG A 130 -5.50 -8.18 5.55
N THR A 131 -5.78 -9.48 5.58
CA THR A 131 -7.00 -10.02 6.21
C THR A 131 -7.05 -9.71 7.70
N TRP A 132 -5.93 -9.82 8.41
CA TRP A 132 -5.84 -9.45 9.82
C TRP A 132 -6.03 -7.95 10.04
N LEU A 133 -5.53 -7.10 9.14
CA LEU A 133 -5.69 -5.64 9.18
C LEU A 133 -7.14 -5.22 9.04
N LEU A 134 -7.99 -6.08 8.49
CA LEU A 134 -9.44 -5.92 8.45
C LEU A 134 -10.12 -6.41 9.75
N GLY A 135 -9.40 -6.92 10.73
CA GLY A 135 -9.96 -7.32 12.01
C GLY A 135 -10.43 -6.13 12.86
N LYS A 136 -11.28 -6.42 13.86
CA LYS A 136 -11.79 -5.43 14.83
C LYS A 136 -10.88 -5.24 16.05
N THR A 137 -9.65 -5.77 16.00
CA THR A 137 -8.71 -5.67 17.13
C THR A 137 -8.12 -4.27 17.23
N ASP A 138 -7.72 -3.87 18.43
CA ASP A 138 -7.05 -2.58 18.67
C ASP A 138 -5.72 -2.49 17.90
N ALA A 139 -5.01 -3.61 17.78
CA ALA A 139 -3.80 -3.69 16.97
C ALA A 139 -4.09 -3.43 15.49
N ALA A 140 -5.13 -4.05 14.91
CA ALA A 140 -5.49 -3.81 13.52
C ALA A 140 -5.92 -2.33 13.32
N TYR A 141 -6.66 -1.77 14.27
CA TYR A 141 -7.03 -0.36 14.26
C TYR A 141 -5.80 0.56 14.30
N PHE A 142 -4.85 0.32 15.21
CA PHE A 142 -3.60 1.08 15.31
C PHE A 142 -2.81 1.05 13.99
N TRP A 143 -2.69 -0.11 13.35
CA TRP A 143 -2.02 -0.23 12.06
C TRP A 143 -2.77 0.49 10.93
N ARG A 144 -4.10 0.45 10.89
CA ARG A 144 -4.90 1.23 9.92
C ARG A 144 -4.68 2.73 10.12
N THR A 145 -4.68 3.20 11.36
CA THR A 145 -4.40 4.60 11.72
C THR A 145 -3.00 5.03 11.28
N PHE A 146 -1.99 4.19 11.51
CA PHE A 146 -0.63 4.44 11.01
C PHE A 146 -0.63 4.54 9.48
N PHE A 147 -1.21 3.57 8.78
CA PHE A 147 -1.22 3.56 7.32
C PHE A 147 -1.98 4.77 6.75
N ALA A 148 -3.09 5.19 7.33
CA ALA A 148 -3.83 6.37 6.89
C ALA A 148 -2.96 7.65 6.82
N HIS A 149 -1.98 7.79 7.73
CA HIS A 149 -1.04 8.92 7.73
C HIS A 149 0.16 8.76 6.80
N HIS A 150 0.54 7.53 6.48
CA HIS A 150 1.83 7.21 5.91
C HIS A 150 1.72 6.45 4.57
N GLY A 151 0.80 6.87 3.70
CA GLY A 151 0.69 6.35 2.33
C GLY A 151 -0.23 5.14 2.15
N GLY A 152 -0.97 4.76 3.19
CA GLY A 152 -1.86 3.60 3.18
C GLY A 152 -1.08 2.29 2.97
N LEU A 153 -1.67 1.38 2.19
CA LEU A 153 -1.04 0.15 1.72
C LEU A 153 -0.27 0.32 0.42
N ALA A 154 -0.19 1.53 -0.14
CA ALA A 154 0.65 1.79 -1.30
C ALA A 154 2.14 1.68 -0.89
N PRO A 155 3.02 1.30 -1.82
CA PRO A 155 4.45 1.27 -1.55
C PRO A 155 4.98 2.66 -1.21
N MET A 156 5.79 2.74 -0.15
CA MET A 156 6.43 3.97 0.32
C MET A 156 7.96 3.90 0.33
N ILE A 157 8.51 2.79 -0.18
CA ILE A 157 9.95 2.59 -0.37
C ILE A 157 10.20 2.46 -1.86
N ARG A 158 11.20 3.19 -2.37
CA ARG A 158 11.63 3.03 -3.76
C ARG A 158 12.11 1.59 -3.98
N PRO A 159 11.77 0.97 -5.12
CA PRO A 159 12.37 -0.31 -5.49
C PRO A 159 13.90 -0.17 -5.41
N PRO A 160 14.63 -1.19 -4.92
CA PRO A 160 16.09 -1.14 -4.96
C PRO A 160 16.48 -0.85 -6.42
N ALA A 161 17.22 0.24 -6.65
CA ALA A 161 17.83 0.47 -7.94
C ALA A 161 18.62 -0.80 -8.25
N ALA A 162 18.22 -1.51 -9.32
CA ALA A 162 18.94 -2.69 -9.72
C ALA A 162 20.36 -2.23 -10.04
N LEU A 163 21.32 -2.55 -9.16
CA LEU A 163 22.73 -2.41 -9.48
C LEU A 163 22.98 -3.51 -10.52
N ILE A 164 22.85 -3.15 -11.79
CA ILE A 164 23.26 -4.01 -12.89
C ILE A 164 24.78 -4.06 -12.79
N ASP A 165 25.32 -5.19 -12.30
CA ASP A 165 26.74 -5.52 -12.48
C ASP A 165 27.00 -5.68 -13.99
N ASP A 166 28.22 -5.41 -14.45
CA ASP A 166 28.67 -5.30 -15.84
C ASP A 166 28.45 -6.60 -16.69
N GLY A 167 27.87 -7.64 -16.07
CA GLY A 167 27.43 -8.89 -16.69
C GLY A 167 25.91 -9.15 -16.69
N GLY A 168 25.06 -8.14 -16.45
CA GLY A 168 23.60 -8.26 -16.60
C GLY A 168 22.87 -9.09 -15.54
N ARG A 169 23.50 -9.39 -14.39
CA ARG A 169 22.86 -10.11 -13.28
C ARG A 169 22.37 -9.14 -12.21
N VAL A 170 21.12 -9.33 -11.78
CA VAL A 170 20.51 -8.61 -10.66
C VAL A 170 21.17 -9.05 -9.35
N VAL A 171 22.03 -8.21 -8.77
CA VAL A 171 22.62 -8.45 -7.45
C VAL A 171 21.71 -7.86 -6.38
N ILE A 172 20.94 -8.72 -5.70
CA ILE A 172 20.22 -8.32 -4.48
C ILE A 172 21.25 -8.25 -3.34
N PRO A 173 21.46 -7.09 -2.68
CA PRO A 173 22.34 -7.02 -1.52
C PRO A 173 21.76 -7.89 -0.40
N LYS A 174 22.43 -9.01 -0.09
CA LYS A 174 22.11 -9.81 1.08
C LYS A 174 22.34 -8.95 2.32
N SER A 175 21.25 -8.65 3.04
CA SER A 175 21.27 -7.88 4.27
C SER A 175 22.30 -8.45 5.25
N GLN A 176 23.31 -7.65 5.58
CA GLN A 176 24.29 -7.99 6.61
C GLN A 176 23.61 -7.92 7.99
N THR A 177 22.88 -8.98 8.34
CA THR A 177 22.41 -9.21 9.70
C THR A 177 23.07 -10.46 10.24
N ARG A 178 24.41 -10.42 10.38
CA ARG A 178 25.15 -11.39 11.20
C ARG A 178 25.81 -10.65 12.35
N ARG A 179 25.03 -10.47 13.41
CA ARG A 179 25.49 -10.02 14.73
C ARG A 179 26.53 -11.02 15.22
N LYS A 180 27.81 -10.67 15.13
CA LYS A 180 28.92 -11.47 15.66
C LYS A 180 28.84 -11.37 17.18
N ARG A 181 28.27 -12.38 17.84
CA ARG A 181 28.39 -12.56 19.28
C ARG A 181 29.88 -12.80 19.57
N ARG A 182 30.47 -11.91 20.36
CA ARG A 182 31.68 -12.18 21.13
C ARG A 182 31.25 -12.60 22.52
#